data_AF-A0A2G9TFC6-F1
#
_entry.id   AF-A0A2G9TFC6-F1
#
_cell.length_a   1.000
_cell.length_b   1.000
_cell.length_c   1.000
_cell.angle_alpha   90.00
_cell.angle_beta   90.00
_cell.angle_gamma   90.00
#
_symmetry.space_group_name_H-M   'P 1'
#
loop_
_entity.id
_entity.type
_entity.pdbx_description
1 polymer ?
#
loop_
_entity_poly.entity_id
_entity_poly.type
_entity_poly.pdbx_seq_one_letter_code
_entity_poly.pdbx_strand_id
1 'polypeptide(L)' 'VIIYEMAESFNDYKHRIGRTGRMGHGGRVTVMFNVQRDERHIVPFVDFLKYHNQIIPEWLWDLYCSRTHEQKA' A
#
# COMPACT_ATOMS: atom_id res chain seq x y z
N VAL A 1 3.47 -13.54 -3.33
CA VAL A 1 3.89 -13.23 -1.94
C VAL A 1 2.66 -12.84 -1.15
N ILE A 2 2.52 -13.31 0.09
CA ILE A 2 1.43 -12.90 0.99
C ILE A 2 2.07 -12.17 2.17
N ILE A 3 1.58 -10.96 2.46
CA ILE A 3 2.04 -10.12 3.55
C ILE A 3 0.93 -10.11 4.60
N TYR A 4 1.16 -10.80 5.71
CA TYR A 4 0.19 -10.92 6.80
C TYR A 4 0.09 -9.66 7.67
N GLU A 5 1.17 -8.89 7.76
CA GLU A 5 1.22 -7.64 8.51
C GLU A 5 2.06 -6.63 7.75
N MET A 6 1.61 -5.38 7.73
CA MET A 6 2.37 -4.29 7.15
C MET A 6 3.71 -4.14 7.86
N ALA A 7 4.74 -3.82 7.07
CA ALA A 7 6.07 -3.59 7.61
C ALA A 7 6.12 -2.27 8.38
N GLU A 8 7.06 -2.15 9.32
CA GLU A 8 7.20 -0.93 10.11
C GLU A 8 7.53 0.29 9.22
N SER A 9 8.44 0.10 8.27
CA SER A 9 8.75 1.08 7.24
C SER A 9 8.08 0.72 5.92
N PHE A 10 7.57 1.74 5.24
CA PHE A 10 7.06 1.56 3.86
C PHE A 10 8.18 1.14 2.89
N ASN A 11 9.43 1.48 3.19
CA ASN A 11 10.56 1.00 2.40
C ASN A 11 10.71 -0.53 2.50
N ASP A 12 10.49 -1.10 3.68
CA ASP A 12 10.56 -2.55 3.88
C ASP A 12 9.41 -3.27 3.18
N TYR A 13 8.21 -2.67 3.15
CA TYR A 13 7.10 -3.14 2.32
C TYR A 13 7.53 -3.27 0.85
N LYS A 14 8.16 -2.24 0.28
CA LYS A 14 8.67 -2.27 -1.11
C LYS A 14 9.69 -3.41 -1.32
N HIS A 15 10.60 -3.62 -0.37
CA HIS A 15 11.58 -4.72 -0.44
C HIS A 15 10.92 -6.10 -0.40
N ARG A 16 9.83 -6.27 0.36
CA ARG A 16 9.08 -7.54 0.45
C ARG A 16 8.38 -7.87 -0.87
N ILE A 17 7.72 -6.89 -1.50
CA ILE A 17 7.04 -7.12 -2.78
C ILE A 17 8.02 -7.31 -3.94
N GLY A 18 9.22 -6.70 -3.88
CA GLY A 18 10.29 -6.89 -4.86
C GLY A 18 10.84 -8.33 -4.94
N ARG A 19 10.37 -9.26 -4.08
CA ARG A 19 10.72 -10.68 -4.15
C ARG A 19 9.90 -11.47 -5.17
N THR A 20 8.80 -10.92 -5.70
CA THR A 20 7.97 -11.54 -6.73
C THR A 20 8.08 -10.82 -8.07
N GLY A 21 7.76 -11.51 -9.17
CA GLY A 21 7.83 -10.98 -10.53
C GLY A 21 9.26 -10.84 -11.05
N ARG A 22 9.69 -11.74 -11.95
CA ARG A 22 11.01 -11.72 -12.58
C ARG A 22 10.93 -12.28 -13.99
N MET A 23 11.91 -11.94 -14.82
CA MET A 23 12.12 -12.54 -16.15
C MET A 23 10.85 -12.55 -17.02
N GLY A 24 10.20 -11.39 -17.14
CA GLY A 24 8.99 -11.23 -17.97
C GLY A 24 7.70 -11.81 -17.37
N HIS A 25 7.78 -12.49 -16.22
CA HIS A 25 6.60 -12.98 -15.50
C HIS A 25 6.19 -11.99 -14.41
N GLY A 26 4.91 -11.59 -14.45
CA GLY A 26 4.30 -10.76 -13.40
C GLY A 26 4.30 -11.45 -12.04
N GLY A 27 4.42 -10.66 -10.98
CA GLY A 27 4.28 -11.12 -9.60
C GLY A 27 2.89 -10.81 -9.06
N ARG A 28 2.39 -11.66 -8.16
CA ARG A 28 1.15 -11.38 -7.40
C ARG A 28 1.46 -11.21 -5.92
N VAL A 29 0.94 -10.12 -5.35
CA VAL A 29 1.06 -9.83 -3.92
C VAL A 29 -0.33 -9.63 -3.33
N THR A 30 -0.55 -10.20 -2.14
CA THR A 30 -1.75 -9.95 -1.33
C THR A 30 -1.29 -9.44 0.04
N VAL A 31 -1.90 -8.36 0.50
CA VAL A 31 -1.56 -7.69 1.77
C VAL A 31 -2.79 -7.70 2.66
N MET A 32 -2.61 -8.14 3.90
CA MET A 32 -3.55 -7.86 4.98
C MET A 32 -3.23 -6.48 5.55
N PHE A 33 -4.24 -5.61 5.62
CA PHE A 33 -4.10 -4.24 6.06
C PHE A 33 -5.07 -3.99 7.21
N ASN A 34 -4.55 -3.57 8.36
CA ASN A 34 -5.34 -3.22 9.52
C ASN A 34 -5.36 -1.70 9.67
N VAL A 35 -6.51 -1.08 9.44
CA VAL A 35 -6.66 0.39 9.45
C VAL A 35 -6.18 1.03 10.76
N GLN A 36 -6.40 0.39 11.91
CA GLN A 36 -6.01 0.93 13.21
C GLN A 36 -4.49 0.87 13.46
N ARG A 37 -3.82 -0.16 12.93
CA ARG A 37 -2.38 -0.35 13.13
C ARG A 37 -1.54 0.28 12.02
N ASP A 38 -2.07 0.31 10.81
CA ASP A 38 -1.34 0.63 9.59
C ASP A 38 -1.68 2.03 9.05
N GLU A 39 -2.36 2.88 9.85
CA GLU A 39 -2.87 4.17 9.37
C GLU A 39 -1.80 5.06 8.75
N ARG A 40 -0.58 5.03 9.30
CA ARG A 40 0.57 5.82 8.81
C ARG A 40 0.97 5.43 7.38
N HIS A 41 0.55 4.25 6.93
CA HIS A 41 0.85 3.77 5.59
C HIS A 41 -0.23 4.15 4.57
N ILE A 42 -1.40 4.66 4.96
CA ILE A 42 -2.51 4.94 4.03
C ILE A 42 -2.07 5.88 2.89
N VAL A 43 -1.50 7.03 3.22
CA VAL A 43 -1.03 8.02 2.23
C VAL A 43 0.06 7.44 1.32
N PRO A 44 1.22 6.99 1.84
CA PRO A 44 2.28 6.47 0.97
C PRO A 44 1.87 5.20 0.20
N PHE A 45 0.94 4.39 0.74
CA PHE A 45 0.48 3.19 0.06
C PHE A 45 -0.44 3.52 -1.11
N VAL A 46 -1.40 4.43 -0.95
CA VAL A 46 -2.26 4.87 -2.04
C VAL A 46 -1.46 5.57 -3.14
N ASP A 47 -0.54 6.47 -2.78
CA ASP A 47 0.32 7.14 -3.75
C ASP A 47 1.16 6.13 -4.55
N PHE A 48 1.67 5.09 -3.88
CA PHE A 48 2.41 4.01 -4.52
C PHE A 48 1.54 3.18 -5.47
N LEU A 49 0.33 2.81 -5.05
CA LEU A 49 -0.62 2.07 -5.90
C LEU A 49 -1.01 2.90 -7.14
N LYS A 50 -1.25 4.21 -7.00
CA LYS A 50 -1.52 5.13 -8.12
C LYS A 50 -0.36 5.18 -9.10
N TYR A 51 0.85 5.38 -8.59
CA TYR A 51 2.07 5.46 -9.40
C TYR A 51 2.30 4.19 -10.23
N HIS A 52 1.92 3.02 -9.70
CA HIS A 52 2.04 1.73 -10.36
C HIS A 52 0.75 1.25 -11.06
N ASN A 53 -0.23 2.14 -11.26
CA ASN A 53 -1.50 1.84 -11.93
C ASN A 53 -2.24 0.62 -11.35
N GLN A 54 -2.14 0.42 -10.03
CA GLN A 54 -2.84 -0.65 -9.32
C GLN A 54 -4.26 -0.21 -8.95
N ILE A 55 -5.15 -1.19 -8.80
CA ILE A 55 -6.52 -0.95 -8.33
C ILE A 55 -6.46 -0.56 -6.85
N ILE A 56 -7.12 0.55 -6.52
CA ILE A 56 -7.23 1.04 -5.14
C ILE A 56 -8.65 0.71 -4.67
N PRO A 57 -8.80 -0.07 -3.60
CA PRO A 57 -10.11 -0.32 -3.01
C PRO A 57 -10.78 0.98 -2.56
N GLU A 58 -12.10 1.09 -2.76
CA GLU A 58 -12.89 2.27 -2.41
C GLU A 58 -12.69 2.69 -0.95
N TRP A 59 -12.79 1.73 -0.01
CA TRP A 59 -12.57 1.99 1.42
C TRP A 59 -11.19 2.59 1.74
N LEU A 60 -10.16 2.26 0.95
CA LEU A 60 -8.81 2.80 1.16
C LEU A 60 -8.68 4.21 0.57
N TRP A 61 -9.40 4.47 -0.53
CA TRP A 61 -9.47 5.78 -1.17
C TRP A 61 -10.18 6.80 -0.29
N ASP A 62 -11.29 6.43 0.34
CA ASP A 62 -12.03 7.32 1.25
C ASP A 62 -11.18 7.74 2.46
N LEU A 63 -10.42 6.79 3.02
CA LEU A 63 -9.47 7.06 4.09
C LEU A 63 -8.35 8.00 3.64
N TYR A 64 -7.82 7.81 2.43
CA TYR A 64 -6.81 8.69 1.85
C TYR A 64 -7.32 10.13 1.66
N CYS A 65 -8.53 10.29 1.11
CA CYS A 65 -9.15 11.61 0.95
C CYS A 65 -9.35 12.31 2.30
N SER A 66 -9.85 11.60 3.31
CA SER A 66 -10.04 12.15 4.66
C SER A 66 -8.72 12.69 5.25
N ARG A 67 -7.62 11.92 5.15
CA ARG A 67 -6.31 12.29 5.71
C ARG A 67 -5.60 13.40 4.95
N THR A 68 -5.72 13.44 3.62
CA THR A 68 -5.08 14.47 2.80
C THR A 68 -5.76 15.83 2.92
N HIS A 69 -7.03 15.86 3.29
CA HIS A 69 -7.77 17.09 3.60
C HIS A 69 -7.37 17.66 4.96
N GLU A 70 -7.19 16.80 5.98
CA GLU A 70 -6.70 17.22 7.31
C GLU A 70 -5.31 17.88 7.26
N GLN A 71 -4.41 17.42 6.38
CA GLN A 71 -3.06 17.98 6.27
C GLN A 71 -2.98 19.33 5.54
N LYS A 72 -4.07 19.76 4.89
CA LYS A 72 -4.14 21.03 4.14
C LYS A 72 -4.87 22.14 4.89
N ALA A 73 -5.49 21.83 6.03
CA ALA A 73 -6.13 22.80 6.94
C ALA A 73 -5.14 23.27 8.01
#